data_AF-A0A9X4QQB5-F1
#
_entry.id   AF-A0A9X4QQB5-F1
#
_cell.length_a   1.000
_cell.length_b   1.000
_cell.length_c   1.000
_cell.angle_alpha   90.00
_cell.angle_beta   90.00
_cell.angle_gamma   90.00
#
_symmetry.space_group_name_H-M   'P 1'
#
loop_
_entity.id
_entity.type
_entity.pdbx_description
1 polymer ?
#
loop_
_entity_poly.entity_id
_entity_poly.type
_entity_poly.pdbx_seq_one_letter_code
_entity_poly.pdbx_strand_id
1 'polypeptide(L)'
;MKPRMLPYFAMLLAVALLAGCGGGNDDRNAAPPAASGTAAVASQSDSAPSEGASATASASPSASAAPSDSQKALSAAAKDVVEALRDRDLKRLSAWIDPKLGLRFSPYAAMTEEDRIFKPEALPSFKSQDKIKWGTADGSGDPIELSFRDYFDKFVYDKDFDTAPSISANKLVGKGNSVYNGQDMYPGSAFVEFHYPGFDDAADGMDWESLILTFVQDGSDWRLVALTHAQWTI
;
A
#
# COMPACT_ATOMS: atom_id res chain seq x y z
N MET A 1 17.43 -42.88 8.50
CA MET A 1 16.76 -43.37 7.27
C MET A 1 15.37 -42.76 7.19
N LYS A 2 15.11 -41.93 6.17
CA LYS A 2 13.78 -41.40 5.82
C LYS A 2 12.96 -42.50 5.13
N PRO A 3 11.64 -42.37 5.12
CA PRO A 3 11.05 -42.01 3.82
C PRO A 3 10.17 -40.76 3.89
N ARG A 4 10.34 -39.92 2.87
CA ARG A 4 9.48 -38.79 2.49
C ARG A 4 8.19 -39.38 1.91
N MET A 5 7.03 -38.83 2.26
CA MET A 5 5.88 -38.85 1.36
C MET A 5 5.27 -37.45 1.29
N LEU A 6 5.34 -36.92 0.09
CA LEU A 6 4.65 -35.73 -0.41
C LEU A 6 3.51 -36.25 -1.29
N PRO A 7 2.27 -35.78 -1.16
CA PRO A 7 1.31 -35.88 -2.25
C PRO A 7 1.22 -34.55 -3.01
N TYR A 8 1.54 -34.64 -4.29
CA TYR A 8 1.35 -33.64 -5.33
C TYR A 8 -0.14 -33.38 -5.61
N PHE A 9 -0.45 -32.11 -5.86
CA PHE A 9 -1.31 -31.56 -6.90
C PHE A 9 -2.61 -32.29 -7.31
N ALA A 10 -3.73 -31.57 -7.19
CA ALA A 10 -4.76 -31.53 -8.22
C ALA A 10 -5.49 -30.18 -8.17
N MET A 11 -4.97 -29.21 -8.93
CA MET A 11 -5.64 -27.95 -9.27
C MET A 11 -6.64 -28.25 -10.39
N LEU A 12 -7.94 -28.10 -10.13
CA LEU A 12 -9.01 -28.23 -11.11
C LEU A 12 -9.47 -26.82 -11.51
N LEU A 13 -8.87 -26.28 -12.57
CA LEU A 13 -9.30 -25.05 -13.22
C LEU A 13 -10.32 -25.42 -14.31
N ALA A 14 -11.60 -25.16 -14.07
CA ALA A 14 -12.65 -25.31 -15.07
C ALA A 14 -12.87 -23.97 -15.78
N VAL A 15 -12.37 -23.84 -17.00
CA VAL A 15 -12.64 -22.71 -17.91
C VAL A 15 -13.88 -23.05 -18.73
N ALA A 16 -14.98 -22.34 -18.50
CA ALA A 16 -16.16 -22.38 -19.35
C ALA A 16 -16.15 -21.17 -20.29
N LEU A 17 -15.77 -21.39 -21.55
CA LEU A 17 -16.00 -20.45 -22.66
C LEU A 17 -17.40 -20.68 -23.21
N LEU A 18 -18.28 -19.69 -23.09
CA LEU A 18 -19.51 -19.61 -23.88
C LEU A 18 -19.37 -18.50 -24.92
N ALA A 19 -19.29 -18.93 -26.17
CA ALA A 19 -19.47 -18.11 -27.35
C ALA A 19 -20.95 -17.73 -27.49
N GLY A 20 -21.22 -16.44 -27.70
CA GLY A 20 -22.53 -15.94 -28.13
C GLY A 20 -22.36 -15.06 -29.36
N CYS A 21 -22.83 -15.54 -30.51
CA CYS A 21 -23.01 -14.76 -31.73
C CYS A 21 -24.50 -14.71 -32.11
N GLY A 22 -24.94 -13.55 -32.59
CA GLY A 22 -26.21 -13.27 -33.28
C GLY A 22 -26.42 -11.75 -33.25
N GLY A 23 -26.34 -10.97 -34.33
CA GLY A 23 -27.01 -11.07 -35.64
C GLY A 23 -28.44 -10.52 -35.49
N GLY A 24 -28.96 -9.48 -36.15
CA GLY A 24 -28.55 -8.55 -37.21
C GLY A 24 -29.81 -7.69 -37.54
N ASN A 25 -29.62 -6.58 -38.27
CA ASN A 25 -30.52 -5.93 -39.27
C ASN A 25 -30.66 -4.40 -39.20
N ASP A 26 -30.17 -3.81 -40.29
CA ASP A 26 -30.83 -2.90 -41.26
C ASP A 26 -31.18 -1.45 -40.93
N ASP A 27 -30.35 -0.59 -41.52
CA ASP A 27 -30.68 0.42 -42.54
C ASP A 27 -31.82 1.41 -42.29
N ARG A 28 -31.45 2.70 -42.24
CA ARG A 28 -32.01 3.74 -43.15
C ARG A 28 -30.97 4.79 -43.53
N ASN A 29 -30.62 4.74 -44.81
CA ASN A 29 -29.89 5.72 -45.60
C ASN A 29 -30.74 6.99 -45.86
N ALA A 30 -30.14 8.18 -45.78
CA ALA A 30 -30.45 9.33 -46.65
C ALA A 30 -29.47 10.50 -46.40
N ALA A 31 -28.63 10.80 -47.39
CA ALA A 31 -27.91 12.07 -47.60
C ALA A 31 -28.52 12.78 -48.85
N PRO A 32 -27.95 13.85 -49.47
CA PRO A 32 -27.04 14.95 -49.08
C PRO A 32 -27.67 16.33 -49.55
N PRO A 33 -27.01 17.47 -49.97
CA PRO A 33 -25.58 17.73 -50.22
C PRO A 33 -24.97 19.14 -49.98
N ALA A 34 -23.64 19.17 -50.19
CA ALA A 34 -22.78 20.21 -50.80
C ALA A 34 -22.42 21.53 -50.05
N ALA A 35 -21.12 21.78 -49.87
CA ALA A 35 -20.32 22.64 -50.78
C ALA A 35 -18.83 22.76 -50.38
N SER A 36 -17.97 22.77 -51.40
CA SER A 36 -16.56 23.17 -51.56
C SER A 36 -16.05 24.25 -50.58
N GLY A 37 -14.79 24.31 -50.12
CA GLY A 37 -13.50 24.11 -50.79
C GLY A 37 -12.84 25.48 -51.04
N THR A 38 -11.70 25.79 -50.43
CA THR A 38 -10.70 26.81 -50.90
C THR A 38 -9.38 26.65 -50.14
N ALA A 39 -8.27 26.71 -50.88
CA ALA A 39 -6.89 26.68 -50.42
C ALA A 39 -6.37 28.05 -49.99
N ALA A 40 -5.38 28.11 -49.10
CA ALA A 40 -4.42 29.22 -49.07
C ALA A 40 -3.11 28.82 -48.39
N VAL A 41 -2.05 28.90 -49.18
CA VAL A 41 -0.63 28.82 -48.82
C VAL A 41 -0.21 30.12 -48.12
N ALA A 42 0.61 30.03 -47.07
CA ALA A 42 1.39 31.16 -46.58
C ALA A 42 2.80 30.70 -46.21
N SER A 43 3.77 31.15 -47.00
CA SER A 43 5.18 31.27 -46.64
C SER A 43 5.53 32.73 -46.70
N GLN A 44 6.12 33.27 -45.63
CA GLN A 44 7.16 34.31 -45.66
C GLN A 44 7.62 34.71 -44.25
N SER A 45 8.78 35.36 -44.23
CA SER A 45 9.47 36.04 -43.12
C SER A 45 10.43 35.17 -42.30
N ASP A 46 11.60 35.64 -41.89
CA ASP A 46 12.54 36.67 -42.37
C ASP A 46 13.84 36.37 -41.58
N SER A 47 15.00 36.71 -42.12
CA SER A 47 16.29 36.49 -41.43
C SER A 47 16.74 37.74 -40.68
N ALA A 48 17.52 37.49 -39.61
CA ALA A 48 18.59 38.33 -39.04
C ALA A 48 18.24 39.15 -37.75
N PRO A 49 19.24 39.63 -36.99
CA PRO A 49 19.65 39.02 -35.70
C PRO A 49 19.72 40.04 -34.54
N SER A 50 19.89 39.59 -33.29
CA SER A 50 20.72 40.34 -32.32
C SER A 50 21.07 39.53 -31.07
N GLU A 51 22.21 39.94 -30.51
CA GLU A 51 23.04 39.39 -29.45
C GLU A 51 22.38 39.28 -28.07
N GLY A 52 22.97 38.42 -27.24
CA GLY A 52 23.02 38.61 -25.78
C GLY A 52 22.16 37.63 -24.97
N ALA A 53 22.70 36.45 -24.67
CA ALA A 53 22.21 35.64 -23.56
C ALA A 53 23.41 35.10 -22.77
N SER A 54 23.83 35.92 -21.82
CA SER A 54 24.71 35.54 -20.72
C SER A 54 24.10 34.37 -19.96
N ALA A 55 24.97 33.45 -19.54
CA ALA A 55 24.64 32.29 -18.75
C ALA A 55 23.97 32.68 -17.43
N THR A 56 22.84 32.04 -17.14
CA THR A 56 22.47 31.72 -15.76
C THR A 56 21.99 30.29 -15.73
N ALA A 57 22.87 29.42 -15.25
CA ALA A 57 22.57 28.06 -14.89
C ALA A 57 21.38 28.04 -13.92
N SER A 58 20.24 27.52 -14.38
CA SER A 58 19.15 27.15 -13.50
C SER A 58 19.58 25.86 -12.79
N ALA A 59 20.17 26.04 -11.61
CA ALA A 59 20.58 24.95 -10.75
C ALA A 59 19.35 24.12 -10.37
N SER A 60 19.24 22.94 -10.98
CA SER A 60 18.42 21.85 -10.49
C SER A 60 19.01 21.36 -9.16
N PRO A 61 18.28 21.35 -8.03
CA PRO A 61 18.75 20.67 -6.84
C PRO A 61 18.38 19.19 -6.97
N SER A 62 19.12 18.46 -7.80
CA SER A 62 19.25 17.00 -7.62
C SER A 62 20.50 16.77 -6.79
N ALA A 63 20.33 16.87 -5.47
CA ALA A 63 21.34 16.47 -4.51
C ALA A 63 20.64 15.62 -3.45
N SER A 64 21.05 14.35 -3.41
CA SER A 64 20.76 13.41 -2.32
C SER A 64 21.29 14.00 -1.01
N ALA A 65 20.44 14.74 -0.30
CA ALA A 65 20.76 15.25 1.03
C ALA A 65 20.74 14.10 2.05
N ALA A 66 21.62 14.16 3.04
CA ALA A 66 21.59 13.25 4.18
C ALA A 66 20.24 13.32 4.91
N PRO A 67 19.74 12.21 5.49
CA PRO A 67 18.47 12.23 6.20
C PRO A 67 18.52 13.17 7.40
N SER A 68 17.43 13.90 7.62
CA SER A 68 17.27 14.78 8.78
C SER A 68 17.22 13.96 10.08
N ASP A 69 17.48 14.60 11.22
CA ASP A 69 17.44 13.90 12.51
C ASP A 69 16.04 13.38 12.85
N SER A 70 14.99 14.08 12.41
CA SER A 70 13.61 13.61 12.50
C SER A 70 13.38 12.33 11.69
N GLN A 71 13.93 12.24 10.48
CA GLN A 71 13.86 11.02 9.66
C GLN A 71 14.61 9.86 10.31
N LYS A 72 15.79 10.10 10.89
CA LYS A 72 16.53 9.06 11.63
C LYS A 72 15.76 8.57 12.85
N ALA A 73 15.15 9.49 13.61
CA ALA A 73 14.33 9.16 14.77
C ALA A 73 13.09 8.32 14.39
N LEU A 74 12.43 8.67 13.27
CA LEU A 74 11.30 7.90 12.73
C LEU A 74 11.74 6.47 12.35
N SER A 75 12.86 6.33 11.63
CA SER A 75 13.39 5.03 11.25
C SER A 75 13.79 4.18 12.45
N ALA A 76 14.36 4.81 13.49
CA ALA A 76 14.69 4.12 14.75
C ALA A 76 13.43 3.64 15.49
N ALA A 77 12.40 4.50 15.57
CA ALA A 77 11.11 4.12 16.16
C ALA A 77 10.45 2.96 15.39
N ALA A 78 10.44 3.03 14.06
CA ALA A 78 9.90 1.97 13.22
C ALA A 78 10.66 0.65 13.39
N LYS A 79 12.00 0.70 13.51
CA LYS A 79 12.82 -0.48 13.78
C LYS A 79 12.49 -1.10 15.14
N ASP A 80 12.36 -0.29 16.19
CA ASP A 80 12.01 -0.80 17.52
C ASP A 80 10.62 -1.45 17.55
N VAL A 81 9.64 -0.83 16.86
CA VAL A 81 8.28 -1.36 16.75
C VAL A 81 8.25 -2.68 15.97
N VAL A 82 8.90 -2.77 14.80
CA VAL A 82 8.88 -4.01 14.01
C VAL A 82 9.56 -5.18 14.75
N GLU A 83 10.61 -4.90 15.53
CA GLU A 83 11.22 -5.90 16.42
C GLU A 83 10.27 -6.31 17.56
N ALA A 84 9.55 -5.36 18.16
CA ALA A 84 8.53 -5.67 19.17
C ALA A 84 7.42 -6.57 18.60
N LEU A 85 7.02 -6.33 17.34
CA LEU A 85 6.05 -7.17 16.64
C LEU A 85 6.59 -8.57 16.38
N ARG A 86 7.82 -8.69 15.85
CA ARG A 86 8.54 -9.96 15.64
C ARG A 86 8.58 -10.81 16.90
N ASP A 87 8.95 -10.18 18.02
CA ASP A 87 9.14 -10.84 19.31
C ASP A 87 7.83 -11.06 20.07
N ARG A 88 6.69 -10.58 19.51
CA ARG A 88 5.37 -10.58 20.14
C ARG A 88 5.36 -9.91 21.52
N ASP A 89 6.23 -8.90 21.70
CA ASP A 89 6.35 -8.17 22.95
C ASP A 89 5.31 -7.03 23.01
N LEU A 90 4.11 -7.38 23.48
CA LEU A 90 3.03 -6.41 23.65
C LEU A 90 3.37 -5.30 24.65
N LYS A 91 4.27 -5.56 25.60
CA LYS A 91 4.69 -4.54 26.56
C LYS A 91 5.55 -3.49 25.86
N ARG A 92 6.55 -3.92 25.09
CA ARG A 92 7.38 -3.02 24.25
C ARG A 92 6.51 -2.29 23.22
N LEU A 93 5.61 -3.00 22.53
CA LEU A 93 4.67 -2.38 21.60
C LEU A 93 3.80 -1.30 22.27
N SER A 94 3.20 -1.60 23.42
CA SER A 94 2.32 -0.68 24.13
C SER A 94 2.99 0.64 24.51
N ALA A 95 4.31 0.61 24.74
CA ALA A 95 5.07 1.79 25.08
C ALA A 95 5.12 2.82 23.94
N TRP A 96 4.95 2.40 22.68
CA TRP A 96 4.92 3.27 21.50
C TRP A 96 3.55 3.85 21.17
N ILE A 97 2.46 3.24 21.66
CA ILE A 97 1.09 3.58 21.25
C ILE A 97 0.67 4.96 21.76
N ASP A 98 0.20 5.84 20.89
CA ASP A 98 -0.34 7.12 21.33
C ASP A 98 -1.48 6.94 22.35
N PRO A 99 -1.41 7.52 23.57
CA PRO A 99 -2.43 7.30 24.60
C PRO A 99 -3.79 7.90 24.23
N LYS A 100 -3.83 8.97 23.43
CA LYS A 100 -5.07 9.68 23.05
C LYS A 100 -5.71 9.11 21.81
N LEU A 101 -4.93 8.70 20.82
CA LEU A 101 -5.41 8.14 19.56
C LEU A 101 -5.56 6.61 19.62
N GLY A 102 -4.71 5.93 20.40
CA GLY A 102 -4.63 4.47 20.40
C GLY A 102 -3.95 3.91 19.15
N LEU A 103 -3.90 2.58 19.06
CA LEU A 103 -3.34 1.84 17.93
C LEU A 103 -4.45 1.23 17.09
N ARG A 104 -4.57 1.69 15.85
CA ARG A 104 -5.44 1.13 14.82
C ARG A 104 -4.82 -0.11 14.19
N PHE A 105 -5.63 -1.13 13.96
CA PHE A 105 -5.28 -2.34 13.24
C PHE A 105 -6.13 -2.40 11.97
N SER A 106 -5.49 -2.25 10.82
CA SER A 106 -6.16 -2.26 9.52
C SER A 106 -5.66 -3.44 8.68
N PRO A 107 -6.54 -4.37 8.28
CA PRO A 107 -6.16 -5.53 7.48
C PRO A 107 -5.83 -5.19 6.01
N TYR A 108 -6.03 -3.94 5.59
CA TYR A 108 -5.82 -3.47 4.22
C TYR A 108 -5.26 -2.06 4.19
N ALA A 109 -4.67 -1.67 3.05
CA ALA A 109 -4.01 -0.38 2.91
C ALA A 109 -4.94 0.81 3.19
N ALA A 110 -6.20 0.69 2.77
CA ALA A 110 -7.24 1.69 3.02
C ALA A 110 -7.86 1.46 4.41
N MET A 111 -7.46 2.29 5.37
CA MET A 111 -8.05 2.34 6.71
C MET A 111 -9.51 2.82 6.65
N THR A 112 -10.34 2.28 7.53
CA THR A 112 -11.79 2.57 7.61
C THR A 112 -12.23 2.88 9.02
N GLU A 113 -13.38 3.52 9.23
CA GLU A 113 -13.90 3.76 10.59
C GLU A 113 -14.21 2.47 11.38
N GLU A 114 -14.29 1.34 10.70
CA GLU A 114 -14.60 0.02 11.26
C GLU A 114 -13.36 -0.69 11.84
N ASP A 115 -12.16 -0.22 11.51
CA ASP A 115 -10.91 -0.77 12.01
C ASP A 115 -10.86 -0.74 13.54
N ARG A 116 -10.22 -1.75 14.13
CA ARG A 116 -10.11 -1.83 15.59
C ARG A 116 -9.02 -0.92 16.10
N ILE A 117 -9.36 -0.13 17.13
CA ILE A 117 -8.43 0.74 17.83
C ILE A 117 -8.32 0.30 19.29
N PHE A 118 -7.11 0.08 19.77
CA PHE A 118 -6.84 -0.28 21.17
C PHE A 118 -5.96 0.76 21.85
N LYS A 119 -6.27 1.03 23.13
CA LYS A 119 -5.40 1.83 24.00
C LYS A 119 -4.18 1.00 24.45
N PRO A 120 -3.07 1.64 24.86
CA PRO A 120 -1.86 0.95 25.30
C PRO A 120 -2.14 -0.18 26.31
N GLU A 121 -3.00 0.09 27.28
CA GLU A 121 -3.38 -0.81 28.37
C GLU A 121 -4.45 -1.85 27.99
N ALA A 122 -5.06 -1.72 26.81
CA ALA A 122 -6.21 -2.51 26.36
C ALA A 122 -5.89 -3.42 25.18
N LEU A 123 -4.60 -3.61 24.85
CA LEU A 123 -4.20 -4.58 23.83
C LEU A 123 -4.71 -5.98 24.20
N PRO A 124 -5.35 -6.70 23.26
CA PRO A 124 -5.78 -8.07 23.55
C PRO A 124 -4.60 -8.99 23.81
N SER A 125 -4.79 -10.01 24.63
CA SER A 125 -3.75 -11.01 24.90
C SER A 125 -3.66 -12.03 23.76
N PHE A 126 -2.44 -12.42 23.39
CA PHE A 126 -2.21 -13.58 22.49
C PHE A 126 -2.76 -14.92 23.02
N LYS A 127 -3.09 -15.00 24.32
CA LYS A 127 -3.71 -16.19 24.93
C LYS A 127 -5.23 -16.19 24.82
N SER A 128 -5.86 -15.04 24.57
CA SER A 128 -7.31 -14.97 24.40
C SER A 128 -7.74 -15.78 23.18
N GLN A 129 -8.85 -16.49 23.32
CA GLN A 129 -9.52 -17.22 22.24
C GLN A 129 -10.72 -16.44 21.69
N ASP A 130 -11.01 -15.28 22.26
CA ASP A 130 -12.17 -14.48 21.87
C ASP A 130 -12.01 -14.01 20.44
N LYS A 131 -13.08 -14.16 19.66
CA LYS A 131 -13.12 -13.66 18.28
C LYS A 131 -13.51 -12.19 18.29
N ILE A 132 -12.77 -11.39 17.54
CA ILE A 132 -13.02 -9.98 17.30
C ILE A 132 -13.29 -9.82 15.81
N LYS A 133 -14.33 -9.08 15.44
CA LYS A 133 -14.50 -8.62 14.06
C LYS A 133 -13.47 -7.53 13.76
N TRP A 134 -12.55 -7.76 12.84
CA TRP A 134 -11.45 -6.86 12.47
C TRP A 134 -11.71 -6.03 11.21
N GLY A 135 -12.77 -6.36 10.47
CA GLY A 135 -13.13 -5.73 9.21
C GLY A 135 -13.96 -6.67 8.36
N THR A 136 -13.91 -6.46 7.06
CA THR A 136 -14.64 -7.23 6.04
C THR A 136 -13.65 -7.65 4.96
N ALA A 137 -13.65 -8.93 4.57
CA ALA A 137 -12.70 -9.48 3.63
C ALA A 137 -13.01 -9.01 2.20
N ASP A 138 -11.98 -8.51 1.51
CA ASP A 138 -12.11 -8.06 0.12
C ASP A 138 -12.49 -9.22 -0.80
N GLY A 139 -13.27 -8.92 -1.85
CA GLY A 139 -13.87 -9.90 -2.77
C GLY A 139 -15.08 -10.68 -2.23
N SER A 140 -14.95 -11.33 -1.06
CA SER A 140 -16.05 -12.15 -0.49
C SER A 140 -17.12 -11.33 0.24
N GLY A 141 -16.73 -10.23 0.90
CA GLY A 141 -17.60 -9.46 1.77
C GLY A 141 -17.86 -10.11 3.14
N ASP A 142 -17.20 -11.23 3.47
CA ASP A 142 -17.37 -11.91 4.74
C ASP A 142 -16.67 -11.16 5.89
N PRO A 143 -17.20 -11.18 7.12
CA PRO A 143 -16.54 -10.53 8.25
C PRO A 143 -15.21 -11.23 8.60
N ILE A 144 -14.17 -10.44 8.83
CA ILE A 144 -12.88 -10.95 9.33
C ILE A 144 -13.01 -11.16 10.85
N GLU A 145 -13.47 -12.33 11.27
CA GLU A 145 -13.62 -12.69 12.69
C GLU A 145 -12.51 -13.63 13.16
N LEU A 146 -11.51 -13.05 13.82
CA LEU A 146 -10.28 -13.75 14.23
C LEU A 146 -9.98 -13.51 15.70
N SER A 147 -9.27 -14.45 16.33
CA SER A 147 -8.64 -14.16 17.62
C SER A 147 -7.53 -13.14 17.41
N PHE A 148 -7.10 -12.44 18.45
CA PHE A 148 -6.00 -11.50 18.31
C PHE A 148 -4.73 -12.15 17.77
N ARG A 149 -4.42 -13.38 18.22
CA ARG A 149 -3.27 -14.13 17.71
C ARG A 149 -3.41 -14.45 16.23
N ASP A 150 -4.56 -14.97 15.81
CA ASP A 150 -4.77 -15.36 14.40
C ASP A 150 -4.78 -14.13 13.48
N TYR A 151 -5.32 -13.00 13.95
CA TYR A 151 -5.26 -11.73 13.21
C TYR A 151 -3.82 -11.23 13.09
N PHE A 152 -3.08 -11.23 14.21
CA PHE A 152 -1.69 -10.78 14.23
C PHE A 152 -0.82 -11.59 13.27
N ASP A 153 -0.95 -12.92 13.30
CA ASP A 153 -0.18 -13.83 12.43
C ASP A 153 -0.54 -13.69 10.95
N LYS A 154 -1.72 -13.14 10.63
CA LYS A 154 -2.24 -13.04 9.25
C LYS A 154 -2.12 -11.63 8.65
N PHE A 155 -2.20 -10.58 9.46
CA PHE A 155 -2.33 -9.19 8.99
C PHE A 155 -1.37 -8.23 9.70
N VAL A 156 -0.54 -8.69 10.63
CA VAL A 156 0.43 -7.82 11.31
C VAL A 156 1.86 -8.32 11.11
N TYR A 157 2.07 -9.63 11.19
CA TYR A 157 3.40 -10.22 11.11
C TYR A 157 3.39 -11.59 10.42
N ASP A 158 2.88 -11.63 9.19
CA ASP A 158 2.86 -12.79 8.30
C ASP A 158 4.20 -13.02 7.56
N LYS A 159 5.06 -12.00 7.51
CA LYS A 159 6.47 -12.09 7.12
C LYS A 159 7.41 -11.57 8.20
N ASP A 160 8.69 -11.90 8.07
CA ASP A 160 9.76 -11.33 8.89
C ASP A 160 10.06 -9.88 8.46
N PHE A 161 9.14 -8.95 8.70
CA PHE A 161 9.27 -7.54 8.32
C PHE A 161 10.50 -6.85 8.93
N ASP A 162 11.08 -7.42 9.99
CA ASP A 162 12.30 -6.92 10.60
C ASP A 162 13.52 -7.01 9.67
N THR A 163 13.49 -7.98 8.75
CA THR A 163 14.51 -8.24 7.72
C THR A 163 14.02 -7.95 6.30
N ALA A 164 12.93 -7.16 6.17
CA ALA A 164 12.36 -6.81 4.87
C ALA A 164 13.42 -6.23 3.91
N PRO A 165 13.47 -6.68 2.65
CA PRO A 165 14.49 -6.24 1.69
C PRO A 165 14.32 -4.78 1.25
N SER A 166 13.12 -4.22 1.41
CA SER A 166 12.83 -2.82 1.11
C SER A 166 12.15 -2.14 2.31
N ILE A 167 12.76 -1.06 2.79
CA ILE A 167 12.20 -0.22 3.85
C ILE A 167 12.18 1.23 3.34
N SER A 168 11.02 1.87 3.39
CA SER A 168 10.83 3.25 2.90
C SER A 168 10.09 4.09 3.93
N ALA A 169 10.52 5.34 4.09
CA ALA A 169 9.85 6.33 4.93
C ALA A 169 9.09 7.33 4.06
N ASN A 170 7.82 7.58 4.37
CA ASN A 170 6.92 8.50 3.67
C ASN A 170 6.84 8.29 2.15
N LYS A 171 7.07 7.07 1.69
CA LYS A 171 6.99 6.70 0.28
C LYS A 171 6.55 5.26 0.17
N LEU A 172 5.43 5.03 -0.51
CA LEU A 172 4.94 3.69 -0.78
C LEU A 172 5.76 3.03 -1.90
N VAL A 173 6.08 1.76 -1.72
CA VAL A 173 6.79 0.90 -2.67
C VAL A 173 5.85 -0.17 -3.23
N GLY A 174 4.98 -0.75 -2.37
CA GLY A 174 3.94 -1.67 -2.80
C GLY A 174 3.00 -1.03 -3.83
N LYS A 175 2.66 -1.79 -4.88
CA LYS A 175 1.73 -1.35 -5.94
C LYS A 175 0.50 -2.26 -5.91
N GLY A 176 -0.65 -1.69 -5.58
CA GLY A 176 -1.90 -2.42 -5.49
C GLY A 176 -3.10 -1.59 -5.92
N ASN A 177 -4.28 -2.23 -5.83
CA ASN A 177 -5.58 -1.63 -6.07
C ASN A 177 -6.04 -0.71 -4.92
N SER A 178 -5.61 -0.99 -3.69
CA SER A 178 -5.97 -0.23 -2.50
C SER A 178 -4.97 0.89 -2.23
N VAL A 179 -5.47 2.12 -2.17
CA VAL A 179 -4.65 3.31 -1.87
C VAL A 179 -4.54 3.48 -0.36
N TYR A 180 -3.31 3.48 0.15
CA TYR A 180 -3.05 3.81 1.55
C TYR A 180 -3.46 5.26 1.85
N ASN A 181 -4.26 5.44 2.90
CA ASN A 181 -4.87 6.71 3.30
C ASN A 181 -4.46 7.17 4.71
N GLY A 182 -3.39 6.62 5.29
CA GLY A 182 -3.03 6.89 6.69
C GLY A 182 -2.71 8.36 6.97
N GLN A 183 -2.21 9.12 5.99
CA GLN A 183 -1.96 10.56 6.15
C GLN A 183 -3.24 11.42 6.07
N ASP A 184 -4.31 10.90 5.45
CA ASP A 184 -5.63 11.53 5.48
C ASP A 184 -6.31 11.28 6.82
N MET A 185 -6.21 10.04 7.34
CA MET A 185 -6.74 9.65 8.65
C MET A 185 -6.00 10.30 9.82
N TYR A 186 -4.69 10.50 9.67
CA TYR A 186 -3.82 11.13 10.67
C TYR A 186 -3.05 12.29 10.02
N PRO A 187 -3.65 13.48 9.91
CA PRO A 187 -3.00 14.63 9.30
C PRO A 187 -1.67 14.98 9.99
N GLY A 188 -0.62 15.17 9.20
CA GLY A 188 0.73 15.44 9.71
C GLY A 188 1.49 14.21 10.22
N SER A 189 0.92 13.00 10.07
CA SER A 189 1.63 11.76 10.35
C SER A 189 2.76 11.48 9.34
N ALA A 190 3.70 10.66 9.78
CA ALA A 190 4.68 10.02 8.95
C ALA A 190 4.49 8.51 8.98
N PHE A 191 5.00 7.79 8.00
CA PHE A 191 4.91 6.34 7.97
C PHE A 191 6.20 5.68 7.49
N VAL A 192 6.39 4.43 7.88
CA VAL A 192 7.45 3.56 7.38
C VAL A 192 6.80 2.28 6.85
N GLU A 193 7.13 1.92 5.61
CA GLU A 193 6.72 0.68 4.99
C GLU A 193 7.87 -0.33 5.01
N PHE A 194 7.58 -1.53 5.47
CA PHE A 194 8.43 -2.71 5.35
C PHE A 194 7.83 -3.60 4.27
N HIS A 195 8.51 -3.67 3.11
CA HIS A 195 7.97 -4.27 1.90
C HIS A 195 8.74 -5.54 1.53
N TYR A 196 8.00 -6.62 1.34
CA TYR A 196 8.45 -7.82 0.65
C TYR A 196 7.94 -7.80 -0.79
N PRO A 197 8.85 -7.77 -1.78
CA PRO A 197 8.42 -7.92 -3.17
C PRO A 197 7.83 -9.32 -3.38
N GLY A 198 6.90 -9.40 -4.32
CA GLY A 198 6.45 -10.67 -4.86
C GLY A 198 7.62 -11.50 -5.37
N PHE A 199 7.53 -12.81 -5.22
CA PHE A 199 8.60 -13.76 -5.55
C PHE A 199 8.17 -14.77 -6.62
N ASP A 200 6.86 -14.97 -6.82
CA ASP A 200 6.32 -15.90 -7.80
C ASP A 200 5.99 -15.18 -9.11
N ASP A 201 6.75 -15.51 -10.17
CA ASP A 201 6.48 -15.02 -11.53
C ASP A 201 5.07 -15.39 -12.00
N ALA A 202 4.50 -16.51 -11.54
CA ALA A 202 3.15 -16.93 -11.90
C ALA A 202 2.06 -16.08 -11.22
N ALA A 203 2.42 -15.33 -10.18
CA ALA A 203 1.52 -14.40 -9.52
C ALA A 203 1.48 -13.02 -10.20
N ASP A 204 2.23 -12.81 -11.30
CA ASP A 204 2.31 -11.53 -12.04
C ASP A 204 2.56 -10.31 -11.11
N GLY A 205 3.32 -10.51 -10.03
CA GLY A 205 3.60 -9.48 -9.03
C GLY A 205 2.41 -9.11 -8.15
N MET A 206 1.48 -10.03 -7.92
CA MET A 206 0.35 -9.88 -6.98
C MET A 206 0.63 -10.51 -5.60
N ASP A 207 1.76 -11.16 -5.41
CA ASP A 207 2.12 -11.88 -4.17
C ASP A 207 3.05 -11.08 -3.23
N TRP A 208 3.12 -9.75 -3.42
CA TRP A 208 3.83 -8.87 -2.50
C TRP A 208 3.03 -8.62 -1.22
N GLU A 209 3.74 -8.34 -0.15
CA GLU A 209 3.17 -8.04 1.16
C GLU A 209 3.97 -6.91 1.83
N SER A 210 3.27 -6.02 2.51
CA SER A 210 3.83 -4.86 3.21
C SER A 210 3.19 -4.68 4.57
N LEU A 211 4.02 -4.34 5.55
CA LEU A 211 3.57 -3.77 6.81
C LEU A 211 3.89 -2.27 6.82
N ILE A 212 2.87 -1.44 6.98
CA ILE A 212 3.00 0.01 7.09
C ILE A 212 2.74 0.42 8.54
N LEU A 213 3.74 1.09 9.14
CA LEU A 213 3.67 1.65 10.48
C LEU A 213 3.44 3.16 10.37
N THR A 214 2.31 3.66 10.89
CA THR A 214 1.98 5.09 10.89
C THR A 214 2.26 5.70 12.26
N PHE A 215 2.94 6.84 12.26
CA PHE A 215 3.35 7.57 13.46
C PHE A 215 2.89 9.02 13.44
N VAL A 216 2.51 9.53 14.61
CA VAL A 216 2.30 10.96 14.86
C VAL A 216 3.40 11.49 15.78
N GLN A 217 3.66 12.79 15.72
CA GLN A 217 4.56 13.43 16.67
C GLN A 217 3.80 13.79 17.95
N ASP A 218 4.41 13.47 19.09
CA ASP A 218 4.06 14.01 20.41
C ASP A 218 5.28 14.75 20.96
N GLY A 219 5.32 16.07 20.73
CA GLY A 219 6.52 16.87 21.00
C GLY A 219 7.69 16.48 20.09
N SER A 220 8.79 16.01 20.68
CA SER A 220 9.97 15.53 19.96
C SER A 220 9.90 14.04 19.59
N ASP A 221 8.92 13.32 20.13
CA ASP A 221 8.89 11.86 20.08
C ASP A 221 7.85 11.37 19.06
N TRP A 222 8.07 10.15 18.55
CA TRP A 222 7.13 9.49 17.66
C TRP A 222 6.23 8.53 18.43
N ARG A 223 4.92 8.60 18.17
CA ARG A 223 3.91 7.68 18.70
C ARG A 223 3.29 6.88 17.58
N LEU A 224 3.22 5.56 17.74
CA LEU A 224 2.57 4.65 16.80
C LEU A 224 1.06 4.80 16.92
N VAL A 225 0.38 4.96 15.78
CA VAL A 225 -1.08 5.13 15.71
C VAL A 225 -1.78 4.13 14.80
N ALA A 226 -1.07 3.49 13.87
CA ALA A 226 -1.64 2.44 13.04
C ALA A 226 -0.62 1.36 12.64
N LEU A 227 -1.12 0.13 12.58
CA LEU A 227 -0.55 -1.01 11.88
C LEU A 227 -1.45 -1.30 10.68
N THR A 228 -0.88 -1.25 9.50
CA THR A 228 -1.61 -1.47 8.25
C THR A 228 -0.95 -2.54 7.43
N HIS A 229 -1.72 -3.59 7.13
CA HIS A 229 -1.32 -4.57 6.13
C HIS A 229 -1.63 -4.05 4.74
N ALA A 230 -0.71 -4.25 3.81
CA ALA A 230 -0.96 -3.99 2.41
C ALA A 230 -0.47 -5.17 1.58
N GLN A 231 -1.32 -5.62 0.67
CA GLN A 231 -1.04 -6.68 -0.29
C GLN A 231 -1.93 -6.45 -1.51
N TRP A 232 -1.76 -7.24 -2.56
CA TRP A 232 -2.75 -7.31 -3.60
C TRP A 232 -4.07 -7.89 -3.05
N THR A 233 -5.18 -7.26 -3.40
CA THR A 233 -6.54 -7.75 -3.11
C THR A 233 -7.37 -7.78 -4.40
N ILE A 234 -8.58 -8.35 -4.36
CA ILE A 234 -9.39 -8.70 -5.54
C ILE A 234 -10.61 -7.79 -5.64
#